data_AF-A0A1A2PJ00-F1
#
_entry.id   AF-A0A1A2PJ00-F1
#
_cell.length_a   1.000
_cell.length_b   1.000
_cell.length_c   1.000
_cell.angle_alpha   90.00
_cell.angle_beta   90.00
_cell.angle_gamma   90.00
#
_symmetry.space_group_name_H-M   'P 1'
#
loop_
_entity.id
_entity.type
_entity.pdbx_description
1 polymer ?
#
loop_
_entity_poly.entity_id
_entity_poly.type
_entity_poly.pdbx_seq_one_letter_code
_entity_poly.pdbx_strand_id
1 'polypeptide(L)' 'MADLTTWLLCMPMWPFVIFVLPICLAYAAVGAVVARAPGRWGQIGRGMLLGTLSGPLSILIFVPAFAIASAIGPL' A
#
# COMPACT_ATOMS: atom_id res chain seq x y z
N MET A 1 -10.91 -21.80 15.65
CA MET A 1 -10.44 -22.44 14.40
C MET A 1 -10.83 -21.65 13.14
N ALA A 2 -11.94 -20.90 13.16
CA ALA A 2 -12.30 -19.98 12.06
C ALA A 2 -11.27 -18.84 11.88
N ASP A 3 -10.73 -18.27 12.96
CA ASP A 3 -9.74 -17.18 12.90
C ASP A 3 -8.48 -17.56 12.10
N LEU A 4 -7.78 -18.63 12.50
CA LEU A 4 -6.54 -19.07 11.83
C LEU A 4 -6.77 -19.40 10.34
N THR A 5 -7.92 -19.99 10.01
CA THR A 5 -8.31 -20.33 8.63
C THR A 5 -8.58 -19.07 7.83
N THR A 6 -9.29 -18.08 8.38
CA THR A 6 -9.52 -16.78 7.75
C THR A 6 -8.20 -16.04 7.51
N TRP A 7 -7.29 -16.02 8.48
CA TRP A 7 -5.97 -15.39 8.37
C TRP A 7 -5.02 -16.08 7.38
N LEU A 8 -5.15 -17.40 7.16
CA LEU A 8 -4.30 -18.13 6.21
C LEU A 8 -4.90 -18.27 4.81
N LEU A 9 -6.23 -18.40 4.67
CA LEU A 9 -6.89 -18.77 3.42
C LEU A 9 -7.78 -17.67 2.83
N CYS A 10 -8.45 -16.86 3.67
CA CYS A 10 -9.40 -15.84 3.20
C CYS A 10 -8.80 -14.43 3.13
N MET A 11 -7.83 -14.14 4.01
CA MET A 11 -7.10 -12.87 4.09
C MET A 11 -5.62 -13.18 4.36
N PRO A 12 -4.90 -13.78 3.38
CA PRO A 12 -3.57 -14.33 3.57
C PRO A 12 -2.55 -13.20 3.69
N MET A 13 -2.47 -12.59 4.86
CA MET A 13 -1.61 -11.46 5.13
C MET A 13 -0.13 -11.84 5.03
N TRP A 14 0.19 -13.10 5.33
CA TRP A 14 1.54 -13.64 5.25
C TRP A 14 2.11 -13.62 3.82
N PRO A 15 1.44 -14.17 2.79
CA PRO A 15 1.87 -13.97 1.40
C PRO A 15 2.01 -12.51 0.99
N PHE A 16 1.11 -11.63 1.47
CA PHE A 16 1.22 -10.19 1.20
C PHE A 16 2.52 -9.60 1.80
N VAL A 17 2.84 -9.93 3.04
CA VAL A 17 4.06 -9.44 3.69
C VAL A 17 5.33 -10.06 3.10
N ILE A 18 5.31 -11.36 2.78
CA ILE A 18 6.51 -12.08 2.31
C ILE A 18 6.84 -11.77 0.85
N PHE A 19 5.82 -11.55 0.00
CA PHE A 19 6.04 -11.32 -1.43
C PHE A 19 5.72 -9.90 -1.86
N VAL A 20 4.55 -9.39 -1.50
CA VAL A 20 4.07 -8.09 -2.01
C VAL A 20 4.89 -6.95 -1.42
N LEU A 21 5.16 -6.95 -0.11
CA LEU A 21 5.98 -5.92 0.53
C LEU A 21 7.39 -5.80 -0.09
N PRO A 22 8.19 -6.87 -0.23
CA PRO A 22 9.50 -6.76 -0.87
C PRO A 22 9.44 -6.33 -2.34
N ILE A 23 8.42 -6.77 -3.11
CA ILE A 23 8.23 -6.31 -4.49
C ILE A 23 7.93 -4.81 -4.52
N CYS A 24 7.05 -4.32 -3.64
CA CYS A 24 6.75 -2.90 -3.53
C CYS A 24 7.98 -2.08 -3.14
N LEU A 25 8.80 -2.57 -2.21
CA LEU A 25 10.04 -1.90 -1.83
C LEU A 25 11.05 -1.88 -2.98
N ALA A 26 11.19 -2.98 -3.73
CA ALA A 26 12.03 -3.04 -4.91
C ALA A 26 11.54 -2.04 -5.99
N TYR A 27 10.24 -1.98 -6.23
CA TYR A 27 9.63 -1.03 -7.15
C TYR A 27 9.87 0.42 -6.73
N ALA A 28 9.72 0.73 -5.43
CA ALA A 28 10.02 2.04 -4.88
C ALA A 28 11.51 2.40 -5.04
N ALA A 29 12.41 1.44 -4.81
CA ALA A 29 13.84 1.65 -5.01
C ALA A 29 14.16 1.96 -6.48
N VAL A 30 13.56 1.24 -7.44
CA VAL A 30 13.68 1.53 -8.87
C VAL A 30 13.14 2.93 -9.19
N GLY A 31 11.96 3.27 -8.69
CA GLY A 31 11.37 4.60 -8.85
C GLY A 31 12.27 5.71 -8.30
N ALA A 32 12.91 5.50 -7.15
CA ALA A 32 13.85 6.43 -6.54
C ALA A 32 15.12 6.63 -7.37
N VAL A 33 15.62 5.58 -8.02
CA VAL A 33 16.76 5.68 -8.95
C VAL A 33 16.34 6.45 -10.21
N VAL A 34 15.21 6.09 -10.82
CA VAL A 34 14.70 6.73 -12.05
C VAL A 34 14.36 8.21 -11.80
N ALA A 35 13.87 8.57 -10.61
CA ALA A 35 13.55 9.94 -10.22
C ALA A 35 14.75 10.89 -10.24
N ARG A 36 15.98 10.36 -10.21
CA ARG A 36 17.22 11.16 -10.30
C ARG A 36 17.54 11.62 -11.72
N ALA A 37 16.93 10.99 -12.73
CA ALA A 37 17.17 11.35 -14.12
C ALA A 37 16.56 12.73 -14.44
N PRO A 38 17.19 13.55 -15.29
CA PRO A 38 16.61 14.80 -15.74
C PRO A 38 15.43 14.58 -16.71
N GLY A 39 14.54 15.58 -16.77
CA GLY A 39 13.44 15.62 -17.73
C GLY A 39 12.33 14.60 -17.46
N ARG A 40 11.80 14.01 -18.53
CA ARG A 40 10.61 13.16 -18.50
C ARG A 40 10.82 11.87 -17.68
N TRP A 41 12.02 11.32 -17.70
CA TRP A 41 12.36 10.13 -16.92
C TRP A 41 12.29 10.39 -15.41
N GLY A 42 12.78 11.54 -14.93
CA GLY A 42 12.65 11.93 -13.53
C GLY A 42 11.20 12.14 -13.09
N GLN A 43 10.35 12.67 -13.98
CA GLN A 43 8.91 12.80 -13.70
C GLN A 43 8.23 11.44 -13.55
N ILE A 44 8.56 10.47 -14.41
CA ILE A 44 8.05 9.10 -14.30
C ILE A 44 8.47 8.49 -12.96
N GLY A 45 9.75 8.57 -12.59
CA GLY A 45 10.25 8.05 -11.31
C GLY A 45 9.54 8.65 -10.10
N ARG A 46 9.28 9.96 -10.10
CA ARG A 46 8.47 10.62 -9.04
C ARG A 46 7.02 10.11 -9.03
N GLY A 47 6.41 9.90 -10.19
CA GLY A 47 5.09 9.30 -10.30
C GLY A 47 5.03 7.89 -9.72
N MET A 48 6.05 7.06 -9.98
CA MET A 48 6.18 5.71 -9.41
C MET A 48 6.23 5.75 -7.87
N LEU A 49 6.98 6.70 -7.30
CA LEU A 49 7.07 6.89 -5.85
C LEU A 49 5.74 7.33 -5.23
N LEU A 50 5.06 8.30 -5.85
CA LEU A 50 3.74 8.75 -5.41
C LEU A 50 2.70 7.62 -5.49
N GLY A 51 2.74 6.83 -6.57
CA GLY A 51 1.90 5.64 -6.70
C GLY A 51 2.17 4.62 -5.60
N THR A 52 3.42 4.40 -5.22
CA THR A 52 3.78 3.51 -4.10
C THR A 52 3.25 4.04 -2.76
N LEU A 53 3.32 5.35 -2.53
CA LEU A 53 2.80 5.99 -1.31
C LEU A 53 1.27 5.98 -1.22
N SER A 54 0.56 5.86 -2.35
CA SER A 54 -0.91 5.85 -2.35
C SER A 54 -1.51 4.71 -1.53
N GLY A 55 -0.88 3.52 -1.54
CA GLY A 55 -1.33 2.37 -0.75
C GLY A 55 -1.32 2.67 0.76
N PRO A 56 -0.16 2.98 1.37
CA PRO A 56 -0.07 3.36 2.78
C PRO A 56 -0.94 4.57 3.15
N LEU A 57 -0.96 5.62 2.31
CA LEU A 57 -1.75 6.82 2.58
C LEU A 57 -3.26 6.54 2.54
N SER A 58 -3.72 5.66 1.63
CA SER A 58 -5.12 5.28 1.59
C SER A 58 -5.55 4.59 2.88
N ILE A 59 -4.73 3.70 3.43
CA ILE A 59 -4.99 3.03 4.71
C ILE A 59 -5.05 4.07 5.84
N LEU A 60 -4.10 5.01 5.85
CA LEU A 60 -4.03 6.07 6.86
C LEU A 60 -5.31 6.94 6.88
N ILE A 61 -5.99 7.11 5.75
CA ILE A 61 -7.21 7.90 5.64
C ILE A 61 -8.46 7.04 5.87
N PHE A 62 -8.54 5.86 5.23
CA PHE A 62 -9.73 5.01 5.28
C PHE A 62 -9.98 4.42 6.66
N VAL A 63 -8.93 3.99 7.37
CA VAL A 63 -9.08 3.39 8.71
C VAL A 63 -9.74 4.36 9.70
N PRO A 64 -9.25 5.60 9.89
CA PRO A 64 -9.92 6.55 10.79
C PRO A 64 -11.29 6.98 10.28
N ALA A 65 -11.46 7.19 8.96
CA ALA A 65 -12.77 7.54 8.40
C ALA A 65 -13.81 6.44 8.68
N PHE A 66 -13.43 5.17 8.53
CA PHE A 66 -14.27 4.02 8.82
C PHE A 66 -14.58 3.90 10.32
N ALA A 67 -13.59 4.16 11.18
CA ALA A 67 -13.80 4.16 12.64
C ALA A 67 -14.79 5.24 13.08
N ILE A 68 -14.67 6.45 12.52
CA ILE A 68 -15.59 7.56 12.78
C ILE A 68 -17.00 7.21 12.28
N ALA A 69 -17.13 6.73 11.04
CA ALA A 69 -18.43 6.33 10.48
C ALA A 69 -19.10 5.22 11.31
N SER A 70 -18.33 4.23 11.76
CA SER A 70 -18.84 3.15 12.61
C SER A 70 -19.29 3.63 13.99
N ALA A 71 -18.66 4.69 14.53
CA ALA A 71 -19.04 5.28 15.81
C ALA A 71 -20.33 6.11 15.74
N ILE A 72 -20.68 6.64 14.56
CA ILE A 72 -21.89 7.45 14.34
C ILE A 72 -23.12 6.55 14.13
N GLY A 73 -22.93 5.26 13.79
CA GLY A 73 -24.00 4.32 13.45
C GLY A 73 -24.46 4.48 11.99
N PRO A 74 -25.29 3.55 11.46
CA PRO A 74 -25.84 3.69 10.11
C PRO A 74 -26.66 4.99 10.04
N LEU A 75 -26.40 5.81 9.02
CA LEU A 75 -27.26 6.94 8.65
C LEU A 75 -28.63 6.43 8.18
#